data_AF-A0A4W2EX48-F1
#
_entry.id   AF-A0A4W2EX48-F1
#
_cell.length_a   1.000
_cell.length_b   1.000
_cell.length_c   1.000
_cell.angle_alpha   90.00
_cell.angle_beta   90.00
_cell.angle_gamma   90.00
#
_symmetry.space_group_name_H-M   'P 1'
#
loop_
_entity.id
_entity.type
_entity.pdbx_description
1 polymer ?
#
loop_
_entity_poly.entity_id
_entity_poly.type
_entity_poly.pdbx_seq_one_letter_code
_entity_poly.pdbx_strand_id
1 'polypeptide(L)'
;MKVLHSICQQIWKTQQWPQDWKRSVFIPIPKKGNAKECSNYCTIALISHASKVMLKILQARLRQYVNHELPDIQAGFRKGRGTKDQIASICWIMEKAREFQKNIYFCFIEYAKAFDCVDHNKLWKILKEMGIPDHLTCLLRNLYSGQEATVRTGHGTTDGFQIGKGVRQGCILSPCLFNFYAEYIMRNAGLEEAQARIKFSGRNINDLRYADDTTLMAESEEELKSLLMKVKEESEKVGLKLSIQKTKIMAYGPITSWQIDREIVETVSDFILGGSKITADGDCSHEIKRRLLLGRKVMTNLDSTLKSRDITLSRKVCLVKVMVFPVVMYGCESWTIKKAECRRIDAFELWCWRRLLRVPRTARRSNSPS
;
A
#
# COMPACT_ATOMS: atom_id res chain seq x y z
N MET A 1 -14.60 -32.56 0.21
CA MET A 1 -13.23 -32.31 0.71
C MET A 1 -12.19 -33.34 0.28
N LYS A 2 -12.47 -34.66 0.32
CA LYS A 2 -11.51 -35.72 -0.04
C LYS A 2 -10.88 -35.57 -1.44
N VAL A 3 -11.69 -35.23 -2.45
CA VAL A 3 -11.22 -35.04 -3.84
C VAL A 3 -10.25 -33.87 -3.96
N LEU A 4 -10.61 -32.69 -3.42
CA LEU A 4 -9.74 -31.51 -3.47
C LEU A 4 -8.41 -31.76 -2.74
N HIS A 5 -8.46 -32.43 -1.59
CA HIS A 5 -7.26 -32.83 -0.86
C HIS A 5 -6.37 -33.76 -1.69
N SER A 6 -6.96 -34.77 -2.36
CA SER A 6 -6.23 -35.66 -3.26
C SER A 6 -5.55 -34.89 -4.40
N ILE A 7 -6.26 -33.97 -5.04
CA ILE A 7 -5.70 -33.11 -6.11
C ILE A 7 -4.55 -32.26 -5.56
N CYS A 8 -4.71 -31.62 -4.40
CA CYS A 8 -3.63 -30.84 -3.78
C CYS A 8 -2.40 -31.70 -3.45
N GLN A 9 -2.60 -32.94 -2.98
CA GLN A 9 -1.49 -33.88 -2.73
C GLN A 9 -0.80 -34.30 -4.03
N GLN A 10 -1.57 -34.54 -5.10
CA GLN A 10 -1.02 -34.87 -6.40
C GLN A 10 -0.18 -33.70 -6.94
N ILE A 11 -0.73 -32.48 -6.93
CA ILE A 11 0.00 -31.26 -7.32
C ILE A 11 1.28 -31.13 -6.50
N TRP A 12 1.21 -31.33 -5.18
CA TRP A 12 2.39 -31.26 -4.31
C TRP A 12 3.46 -32.27 -4.74
N LYS A 13 3.10 -33.54 -4.97
CA LYS A 13 4.06 -34.59 -5.34
C LYS A 13 4.62 -34.41 -6.76
N THR A 14 3.77 -34.15 -7.75
CA THR A 14 4.14 -34.12 -9.17
C THR A 14 4.58 -32.75 -9.64
N GLN A 15 4.30 -31.70 -8.87
CA GLN A 15 4.49 -30.29 -9.23
C GLN A 15 3.68 -29.84 -10.46
N GLN A 16 2.74 -30.66 -10.93
CA GLN A 16 1.92 -30.35 -12.10
C GLN A 16 0.56 -29.80 -11.67
N TRP A 17 0.19 -28.66 -12.25
CA TRP A 17 -1.10 -28.01 -11.98
C TRP A 17 -2.12 -28.36 -13.06
N PRO A 18 -3.39 -28.60 -12.70
CA PRO A 18 -4.48 -28.69 -13.67
C PRO A 18 -4.56 -27.43 -14.53
N GLN A 19 -4.78 -27.56 -15.83
CA GLN A 19 -4.76 -26.43 -16.75
C GLN A 19 -5.81 -25.36 -16.37
N ASP A 20 -7.00 -25.78 -15.94
CA ASP A 20 -8.05 -24.86 -15.48
C ASP A 20 -7.66 -24.03 -14.25
N TRP A 21 -6.67 -24.48 -13.47
CA TRP A 21 -6.18 -23.75 -12.30
C TRP A 21 -5.11 -22.72 -12.66
N LYS A 22 -4.59 -22.78 -13.89
CA LYS A 22 -3.65 -21.81 -14.45
C LYS A 22 -4.32 -20.65 -15.17
N ARG A 23 -5.57 -20.84 -15.60
CA ARG A 23 -6.40 -19.83 -16.28
C ARG A 23 -6.83 -18.72 -15.32
N SER A 24 -6.83 -17.48 -15.81
CA SER A 24 -7.27 -16.30 -15.08
C SER A 24 -8.29 -15.50 -15.90
N VAL A 25 -9.28 -14.89 -15.23
CA VAL A 25 -10.20 -13.93 -15.85
C VAL A 25 -9.89 -12.54 -15.30
N PHE A 26 -9.47 -11.65 -16.18
CA PHE A 26 -9.10 -10.28 -15.87
C PHE A 26 -10.33 -9.38 -15.91
N ILE A 27 -10.61 -8.72 -14.79
CA ILE A 27 -11.68 -7.75 -14.63
C ILE A 27 -11.07 -6.35 -14.52
N PRO A 28 -11.28 -5.47 -15.51
CA PRO A 28 -10.83 -4.09 -15.41
C PRO A 28 -11.76 -3.30 -14.49
N ILE A 29 -11.20 -2.67 -13.46
CA ILE A 29 -11.90 -1.82 -12.50
C ILE A 29 -11.37 -0.39 -12.67
N PRO A 30 -12.24 0.62 -12.86
CA PRO A 30 -11.80 1.99 -13.00
C PRO A 30 -11.20 2.50 -11.69
N LYS A 31 -10.00 3.10 -11.75
CA LYS A 31 -9.32 3.69 -10.58
C LYS A 31 -10.05 4.92 -10.03
N LYS A 32 -10.71 5.68 -10.90
CA LYS A 32 -11.50 6.89 -10.61
C LYS A 32 -12.72 6.96 -11.53
N GLY A 33 -13.72 7.77 -11.18
CA GLY A 33 -14.86 8.03 -12.07
C GLY A 33 -14.40 8.64 -13.40
N ASN A 34 -15.03 8.22 -14.51
CA ASN A 34 -14.71 8.62 -15.89
C ASN A 34 -13.35 8.14 -16.43
N ALA A 35 -13.05 6.84 -16.31
CA ALA A 35 -11.89 6.25 -16.96
C ALA A 35 -12.09 6.18 -18.49
N LYS A 36 -11.29 6.95 -19.25
CA LYS A 36 -11.29 6.96 -20.72
C LYS A 36 -10.10 6.24 -21.35
N GLU A 37 -9.00 6.12 -20.61
CA GLU A 37 -7.76 5.47 -21.05
C GLU A 37 -7.55 4.15 -20.32
N CYS A 38 -6.89 3.19 -20.97
CA CYS A 38 -6.56 1.89 -20.36
C CYS A 38 -5.70 2.03 -19.09
N SER A 39 -4.83 3.05 -19.02
CA SER A 39 -3.98 3.39 -17.86
C SER A 39 -4.79 3.68 -16.58
N ASN A 40 -6.03 4.12 -16.74
CA ASN A 40 -6.96 4.46 -15.67
C ASN A 40 -7.73 3.27 -15.10
N TYR A 41 -7.50 2.07 -15.64
CA TYR A 41 -8.04 0.83 -15.11
C TYR A 41 -6.98 0.10 -14.26
N CYS A 42 -7.46 -0.58 -13.23
CA CYS A 42 -6.73 -1.57 -12.46
C CYS A 42 -7.34 -2.93 -12.77
N THR A 43 -6.52 -3.92 -13.11
CA THR A 43 -7.03 -5.22 -13.56
C THR A 43 -6.91 -6.24 -12.45
N ILE A 44 -8.03 -6.80 -12.00
CA ILE A 44 -8.01 -7.89 -11.01
C ILE A 44 -8.08 -9.23 -11.73
N ALA A 45 -7.20 -10.16 -11.34
CA ALA A 45 -7.19 -11.53 -11.81
C ALA A 45 -8.08 -12.42 -10.94
N LEU A 46 -9.19 -12.88 -11.50
CA LEU A 46 -10.02 -13.92 -10.92
C LEU A 46 -9.47 -15.29 -11.31
N ILE A 47 -9.14 -16.08 -10.29
CA ILE A 47 -8.64 -17.45 -10.44
C ILE A 47 -9.62 -18.45 -9.81
N SER A 48 -9.52 -19.71 -10.23
CA SER A 48 -10.34 -20.82 -9.71
C SER A 48 -10.33 -20.88 -8.18
N HIS A 49 -11.50 -21.09 -7.58
CA HIS A 49 -11.65 -21.29 -6.13
C HIS A 49 -10.81 -22.47 -5.62
N ALA A 50 -10.75 -23.56 -6.39
CA ALA A 50 -9.96 -24.73 -6.03
C ALA A 50 -8.45 -24.41 -6.03
N SER A 51 -8.00 -23.62 -7.01
CA SER A 51 -6.62 -23.10 -7.05
C SER A 51 -6.31 -22.25 -5.83
N LYS A 52 -7.21 -21.35 -5.40
CA LYS A 52 -7.03 -20.52 -4.19
C LYS A 52 -6.76 -21.35 -2.93
N VAL A 53 -7.37 -22.54 -2.79
CA VAL A 53 -7.12 -23.42 -1.64
C VAL A 53 -5.66 -23.90 -1.63
N MET A 54 -5.15 -24.40 -2.76
CA MET A 54 -3.75 -24.81 -2.85
C MET A 54 -2.79 -23.62 -2.65
N LEU A 55 -3.11 -22.46 -3.24
CA LEU A 55 -2.32 -21.24 -3.06
C LEU A 55 -2.30 -20.76 -1.60
N LYS A 56 -3.37 -20.99 -0.83
CA LYS A 56 -3.40 -20.70 0.61
C LYS A 56 -2.43 -21.60 1.39
N ILE A 57 -2.36 -22.88 1.03
CA ILE A 57 -1.40 -23.83 1.62
C ILE A 57 0.03 -23.38 1.31
N LEU A 58 0.32 -23.05 0.04
CA LEU A 58 1.63 -22.52 -0.36
C LEU A 58 1.96 -21.20 0.35
N GLN A 59 0.97 -20.30 0.52
CA GLN A 59 1.16 -19.05 1.23
C GLN A 59 1.58 -19.31 2.67
N ALA A 60 0.92 -20.23 3.37
CA ALA A 60 1.25 -20.57 4.75
C ALA A 60 2.69 -21.10 4.86
N ARG A 61 3.14 -21.92 3.90
CA ARG A 61 4.51 -22.44 3.85
C ARG A 61 5.54 -21.37 3.50
N LEU A 62 5.23 -20.45 2.58
CA LEU A 62 6.13 -19.34 2.24
C LEU A 62 6.24 -18.31 3.36
N ARG A 63 5.20 -18.19 4.21
CA ARG A 63 5.15 -17.20 5.28
C ARG A 63 6.30 -17.28 6.27
N GLN A 64 6.81 -18.48 6.55
CA GLN A 64 7.96 -18.64 7.44
C GLN A 64 9.22 -17.97 6.87
N TYR A 65 9.45 -18.12 5.56
CA TYR A 65 10.56 -17.46 4.85
C TYR A 65 10.34 -15.96 4.75
N VAL A 66 9.13 -15.51 4.43
CA VAL A 66 8.77 -14.08 4.44
C VAL A 66 9.08 -13.43 5.79
N ASN A 67 8.75 -14.11 6.89
CA ASN A 67 8.98 -13.57 8.23
C ASN A 67 10.46 -13.57 8.62
N HIS A 68 11.24 -14.51 8.11
CA HIS A 68 12.67 -14.61 8.37
C HIS A 68 13.49 -13.65 7.50
N GLU A 69 13.18 -13.59 6.20
CA GLU A 69 13.93 -12.82 5.22
C GLU A 69 13.55 -11.34 5.19
N LEU A 70 12.29 -10.98 5.46
CA LEU A 70 11.89 -9.56 5.34
C LEU A 70 12.25 -8.77 6.60
N PRO A 71 12.99 -7.66 6.46
CA PRO A 71 13.30 -6.78 7.58
C PRO A 71 12.05 -6.04 8.03
N ASP A 72 12.08 -5.56 9.27
CA ASP A 72 10.94 -4.92 9.94
C ASP A 72 10.40 -3.68 9.23
N ILE A 73 11.26 -2.98 8.49
CA ILE A 73 10.96 -1.79 7.68
C ILE A 73 9.97 -2.06 6.54
N GLN A 74 9.90 -3.30 6.03
CA GLN A 74 8.87 -3.72 5.08
C GLN A 74 7.61 -4.14 5.86
N ALA A 75 6.58 -3.30 5.82
CA ALA A 75 5.29 -3.53 6.49
C ALA A 75 4.22 -4.13 5.57
N GLY A 76 4.39 -4.05 4.25
CA GLY A 76 3.41 -4.49 3.26
C GLY A 76 3.04 -5.97 3.41
N PHE A 77 1.74 -6.25 3.56
CA PHE A 77 1.18 -7.61 3.61
C PHE A 77 1.73 -8.52 4.73
N ARG A 78 2.26 -7.94 5.82
CA ARG A 78 2.76 -8.67 6.97
C ARG A 78 1.77 -8.68 8.13
N LYS A 79 1.82 -9.73 8.95
CA LYS A 79 0.94 -9.86 10.12
C LYS A 79 1.38 -8.86 11.18
N GLY A 80 0.42 -8.08 11.71
CA GLY A 80 0.68 -7.13 12.80
C GLY A 80 1.44 -5.88 12.38
N ARG A 81 1.59 -5.64 11.08
CA ARG A 81 2.16 -4.41 10.51
C ARG A 81 1.15 -3.80 9.54
N GLY A 82 1.00 -2.49 9.58
CA GLY A 82 0.04 -1.76 8.75
C GLY A 82 0.58 -0.41 8.28
N THR A 83 -0.24 0.26 7.48
CA THR A 83 0.03 1.64 7.02
C THR A 83 0.18 2.61 8.19
N LYS A 84 -0.56 2.38 9.27
CA LYS A 84 -0.51 3.17 10.50
C LYS A 84 0.88 3.23 11.13
N ASP A 85 1.58 2.10 11.17
CA ASP A 85 2.94 2.01 11.74
C ASP A 85 3.94 2.82 10.90
N GLN A 86 3.77 2.80 9.57
CA GLN A 86 4.61 3.56 8.63
C GLN A 86 4.35 5.07 8.76
N ILE A 87 3.07 5.47 8.88
CA ILE A 87 2.68 6.86 9.11
C ILE A 87 3.28 7.36 10.44
N ALA A 88 3.11 6.59 11.53
CA ALA A 88 3.68 6.93 12.83
C ALA A 88 5.21 7.03 12.79
N SER A 89 5.87 6.10 12.11
CA SER A 89 7.34 6.10 11.96
C SER A 89 7.84 7.39 11.29
N ILE A 90 7.21 7.81 10.18
CA ILE A 90 7.60 9.08 9.53
C ILE A 90 7.32 10.27 10.44
N CYS A 91 6.13 10.35 11.06
CA CYS A 91 5.82 11.46 11.96
C CYS A 91 6.87 11.60 13.07
N TRP A 92 7.25 10.50 13.72
CA TRP A 92 8.25 10.52 14.79
C TRP A 92 9.65 10.87 14.29
N ILE A 93 10.05 10.36 13.11
CA ILE A 93 11.32 10.71 12.48
C ILE A 93 11.38 12.22 12.20
N MET A 94 10.31 12.80 11.66
CA MET A 94 10.22 14.24 11.40
C MET A 94 10.18 15.08 12.68
N GLU A 95 9.48 14.61 13.71
CA GLU A 95 9.48 15.27 15.03
C GLU A 95 10.88 15.28 15.64
N LYS A 96 11.61 14.16 15.58
CA LYS A 96 12.99 14.10 16.07
C LYS A 96 13.94 14.96 15.25
N ALA A 97 13.85 14.94 13.93
CA ALA A 97 14.66 15.81 13.07
C ALA A 97 14.49 17.29 13.47
N ARG A 98 13.26 17.70 13.76
CA ARG A 98 12.95 19.06 14.23
C ARG A 98 13.45 19.35 15.64
N GLU A 99 13.27 18.42 16.58
CA GLU A 99 13.75 18.56 17.96
C GLU A 99 15.26 18.84 17.99
N PHE A 100 16.02 18.18 17.10
CA PHE A 100 17.46 18.36 16.97
C PHE A 100 17.89 19.35 15.88
N GLN A 101 16.95 20.08 15.26
CA GLN A 101 17.18 21.02 14.16
C GLN A 101 18.05 20.44 13.02
N LYS A 102 17.85 19.18 12.70
CA LYS A 102 18.52 18.48 11.61
C LYS A 102 17.72 18.57 10.32
N ASN A 103 18.43 18.68 9.21
CA ASN A 103 17.82 18.50 7.90
C ASN A 103 17.42 17.03 7.72
N ILE A 104 16.29 16.82 7.04
CA ILE A 104 15.87 15.50 6.63
C ILE A 104 15.17 15.57 5.28
N TYR A 105 15.53 14.63 4.42
CA TYR A 105 15.05 14.52 3.05
C TYR A 105 14.33 13.19 2.88
N PHE A 106 13.20 13.20 2.18
CA PHE A 106 12.39 12.03 1.86
C PHE A 106 12.21 11.92 0.35
N CYS A 107 12.44 10.73 -0.20
CA CYS A 107 12.09 10.41 -1.58
C CYS A 107 11.02 9.32 -1.59
N PHE A 108 9.83 9.69 -2.05
CA PHE A 108 8.69 8.78 -2.21
C PHE A 108 8.75 8.16 -3.60
N ILE A 109 9.13 6.89 -3.67
CA ILE A 109 9.31 6.12 -4.90
C ILE A 109 8.02 5.40 -5.26
N GLU A 110 7.64 5.47 -6.55
CA GLU A 110 6.57 4.66 -7.11
C GLU A 110 7.06 3.92 -8.37
N TYR A 111 6.80 2.62 -8.43
CA TYR A 111 7.13 1.79 -9.60
C TYR A 111 6.06 1.88 -10.69
N ALA A 112 6.48 1.90 -11.95
CA ALA A 112 5.57 1.80 -13.08
C ALA A 112 5.01 0.38 -13.20
N LYS A 113 3.74 0.20 -12.77
CA LYS A 113 3.01 -1.08 -12.83
C LYS A 113 3.78 -2.24 -12.17
N ALA A 114 4.21 -2.05 -10.92
CA ALA A 114 5.13 -2.94 -10.21
C ALA A 114 4.77 -4.43 -10.34
N PHE A 115 3.51 -4.78 -10.05
CA PHE A 115 3.02 -6.15 -10.09
C PHE A 115 3.01 -6.73 -11.52
N ASP A 116 2.74 -5.91 -12.54
CA ASP A 116 2.63 -6.37 -13.93
C ASP A 116 4.01 -6.49 -14.61
N CYS A 117 5.05 -5.90 -14.03
CA CYS A 117 6.41 -5.84 -14.58
C CYS A 117 7.35 -6.91 -14.01
N VAL A 118 6.93 -7.70 -13.01
CA VAL A 118 7.76 -8.77 -12.43
C VAL A 118 8.16 -9.79 -13.50
N ASP A 119 9.46 -9.97 -13.71
CA ASP A 119 9.99 -10.97 -14.63
C ASP A 119 9.97 -12.34 -13.95
N HIS A 120 9.31 -13.33 -14.57
CA HIS A 120 9.18 -14.66 -14.00
C HIS A 120 10.53 -15.38 -13.87
N ASN A 121 11.39 -15.28 -14.88
CA ASN A 121 12.69 -15.95 -14.87
C ASN A 121 13.59 -15.40 -13.76
N LYS A 122 13.55 -14.08 -13.56
CA LYS A 122 14.28 -13.44 -12.47
C LYS A 122 13.66 -13.78 -11.12
N LEU A 123 12.33 -13.77 -11.01
CA LEU A 123 11.63 -14.15 -9.78
C LEU A 123 12.06 -15.55 -9.31
N TRP A 124 12.13 -16.55 -10.17
CA TRP A 124 12.53 -17.90 -9.76
C TRP A 124 13.98 -17.98 -9.28
N LYS A 125 14.89 -17.19 -9.87
CA LYS A 125 16.28 -17.08 -9.42
C LYS A 125 16.34 -16.42 -8.04
N ILE A 126 15.64 -15.30 -7.87
CA ILE A 126 15.53 -14.58 -6.60
C ILE A 126 15.01 -15.48 -5.49
N LEU A 127 13.93 -16.24 -5.74
CA LEU A 127 13.40 -17.15 -4.71
C LEU A 127 14.45 -18.19 -4.26
N LYS A 128 15.24 -18.72 -5.18
CA LYS A 128 16.33 -19.67 -4.83
C LYS A 128 17.45 -18.98 -4.04
N GLU A 129 17.87 -17.79 -4.46
CA GLU A 129 18.90 -16.99 -3.77
C GLU A 129 18.46 -16.59 -2.35
N MET A 130 17.17 -16.36 -2.15
CA MET A 130 16.56 -16.10 -0.83
C MET A 130 16.28 -17.37 -0.01
N GLY A 131 16.87 -18.51 -0.38
CA GLY A 131 16.81 -19.76 0.39
C GLY A 131 15.47 -20.49 0.33
N ILE A 132 14.58 -20.17 -0.60
CA ILE A 132 13.31 -20.89 -0.73
C ILE A 132 13.57 -22.25 -1.38
N PRO A 133 13.08 -23.36 -0.78
CA PRO A 133 13.33 -24.70 -1.28
C PRO A 133 12.92 -24.88 -2.75
N ASP A 134 13.75 -25.59 -3.50
CA ASP A 134 13.52 -25.89 -4.93
C ASP A 134 12.14 -26.48 -5.20
N HIS A 135 11.64 -27.33 -4.30
CA HIS A 135 10.30 -27.90 -4.42
C HIS A 135 9.20 -26.82 -4.49
N LEU A 136 9.25 -25.82 -3.62
CA LEU A 136 8.29 -24.71 -3.61
C LEU A 136 8.48 -23.82 -4.84
N THR A 137 9.72 -23.51 -5.20
CA THR A 137 10.04 -22.71 -6.38
C THR A 137 9.55 -23.38 -7.66
N CYS A 138 9.72 -24.71 -7.81
CA CYS A 138 9.20 -25.46 -8.94
C CYS A 138 7.67 -25.48 -9.00
N LEU A 139 7.00 -25.63 -7.86
CA LEU A 139 5.53 -25.53 -7.78
C LEU A 139 5.03 -24.17 -8.29
N LEU A 140 5.67 -23.08 -7.86
CA LEU A 140 5.33 -21.74 -8.31
C LEU A 140 5.64 -21.55 -9.79
N ARG A 141 6.83 -21.94 -10.24
CA ARG A 141 7.22 -21.87 -11.65
C ARG A 141 6.23 -22.61 -12.55
N ASN A 142 5.80 -23.81 -12.17
CA ASN A 142 4.86 -24.60 -12.96
C ASN A 142 3.43 -24.03 -12.94
N LEU A 143 3.05 -23.28 -11.90
CA LEU A 143 1.81 -22.50 -11.88
C LEU A 143 1.87 -21.33 -12.87
N TYR A 144 3.04 -20.69 -13.02
CA TYR A 144 3.28 -19.56 -13.92
C TYR A 144 3.60 -19.94 -15.35
N SER A 145 4.09 -21.16 -15.58
CA SER A 145 4.32 -21.71 -16.91
C SER A 145 3.00 -22.03 -17.63
N GLY A 146 2.78 -21.39 -18.78
CA GLY A 146 1.61 -21.59 -19.65
C GLY A 146 0.32 -21.01 -19.05
N GLN A 147 0.42 -19.88 -18.34
CA GLN A 147 -0.76 -19.17 -17.85
C GLN A 147 -1.49 -18.47 -18.99
N GLU A 148 -2.79 -18.72 -19.05
CA GLU A 148 -3.71 -18.04 -19.95
C GLU A 148 -4.58 -17.05 -19.17
N ALA A 149 -4.85 -15.91 -19.77
CA ALA A 149 -5.84 -14.97 -19.29
C ALA A 149 -6.85 -14.63 -20.39
N THR A 150 -8.08 -14.32 -19.97
CA THR A 150 -9.09 -13.64 -20.78
C THR A 150 -9.48 -12.34 -20.10
N VAL A 151 -9.84 -11.30 -20.84
CA VAL A 151 -10.39 -10.06 -20.27
C VAL A 151 -11.90 -10.11 -20.36
N ARG A 152 -12.60 -9.92 -19.24
CA ARG A 152 -14.06 -9.80 -19.20
C ARG A 152 -14.46 -8.37 -18.91
N THR A 153 -15.25 -7.81 -19.82
CA THR A 153 -15.80 -6.45 -19.73
C THR A 153 -17.34 -6.51 -19.74
N GLY A 154 -17.99 -5.35 -19.62
CA GLY A 154 -19.45 -5.26 -19.80
C GLY A 154 -19.91 -5.61 -21.22
N HIS A 155 -19.01 -5.64 -22.20
CA HIS A 155 -19.33 -5.93 -23.61
C HIS A 155 -19.05 -7.37 -24.03
N GLY A 156 -18.49 -8.20 -23.14
CA GLY A 156 -18.14 -9.59 -23.45
C GLY A 156 -16.79 -10.02 -22.88
N THR A 157 -16.38 -11.23 -23.21
CA THR A 157 -15.08 -11.82 -22.84
C THR A 157 -14.22 -11.96 -24.09
N THR A 158 -12.96 -11.54 -24.00
CA THR A 158 -11.98 -11.66 -25.11
C THR A 158 -11.52 -13.11 -25.27
N ASP A 159 -10.86 -13.37 -26.40
CA ASP A 159 -10.06 -14.58 -26.57
C ASP A 159 -8.95 -14.68 -25.51
N GLY A 160 -8.46 -15.91 -25.32
CA GLY A 160 -7.38 -16.21 -24.40
C GLY A 160 -6.02 -15.75 -24.93
N PHE A 161 -5.21 -15.15 -24.06
CA PHE A 161 -3.84 -14.78 -24.34
C PHE A 161 -2.89 -15.30 -23.26
N GLN A 162 -1.62 -15.51 -23.61
CA GLN A 162 -0.61 -16.00 -22.69
C GLN A 162 -0.04 -14.85 -21.84
N ILE A 163 0.20 -15.12 -20.56
CA ILE A 163 0.82 -14.18 -19.63
C ILE A 163 2.33 -14.40 -19.63
N GLY A 164 3.09 -13.43 -20.15
CA GLY A 164 4.57 -13.51 -20.20
C GLY A 164 5.30 -12.89 -19.00
N LYS A 165 4.64 -12.01 -18.24
CA LYS A 165 5.24 -11.31 -17.09
C LYS A 165 4.17 -10.88 -16.08
N GLY A 166 4.65 -10.53 -14.89
CA GLY A 166 3.85 -10.01 -13.80
C GLY A 166 3.30 -11.09 -12.86
N VAL A 167 3.00 -10.67 -11.64
CA VAL A 167 2.27 -11.47 -10.65
C VAL A 167 0.79 -11.11 -10.68
N ARG A 168 -0.07 -12.11 -10.49
CA ARG A 168 -1.54 -11.95 -10.66
C ARG A 168 -2.13 -10.98 -9.62
N GLN A 169 -2.60 -9.81 -10.02
CA GLN A 169 -3.26 -8.88 -9.10
C GLN A 169 -4.54 -9.50 -8.51
N GLY A 170 -4.67 -9.52 -7.18
CA GLY A 170 -5.79 -10.19 -6.49
C GLY A 170 -5.56 -11.67 -6.16
N CYS A 171 -4.46 -12.27 -6.61
CA CYS A 171 -4.04 -13.59 -6.15
C CYS A 171 -3.40 -13.50 -4.75
N ILE A 172 -3.68 -14.48 -3.91
CA ILE A 172 -3.23 -14.52 -2.51
C ILE A 172 -1.71 -14.64 -2.34
N LEU A 173 -1.00 -15.17 -3.35
CA LEU A 173 0.46 -15.33 -3.33
C LEU A 173 1.21 -14.13 -3.90
N SER A 174 0.60 -13.36 -4.80
CA SER A 174 1.30 -12.27 -5.50
C SER A 174 1.94 -11.25 -4.56
N PRO A 175 1.29 -10.83 -3.45
CA PRO A 175 1.94 -9.95 -2.48
C PRO A 175 3.21 -10.53 -1.85
N CYS A 176 3.20 -11.82 -1.54
CA CYS A 176 4.33 -12.54 -0.96
C CYS A 176 5.50 -12.60 -1.95
N LEU A 177 5.21 -12.96 -3.20
CA LEU A 177 6.21 -13.03 -4.27
C LEU A 177 6.81 -11.65 -4.57
N PHE A 178 5.98 -10.61 -4.60
CA PHE A 178 6.45 -9.24 -4.81
C PHE A 178 7.33 -8.76 -3.66
N ASN A 179 7.00 -9.10 -2.40
CA ASN A 179 7.85 -8.73 -1.27
C ASN A 179 9.25 -9.35 -1.36
N PHE A 180 9.39 -10.62 -1.76
CA PHE A 180 10.72 -11.22 -2.01
C PHE A 180 11.47 -10.49 -3.12
N TYR A 181 10.76 -10.16 -4.20
CA TYR A 181 11.32 -9.43 -5.32
C TYR A 181 11.83 -8.03 -4.93
N ALA A 182 11.03 -7.29 -4.16
CA ALA A 182 11.38 -5.97 -3.67
C ALA A 182 12.53 -6.04 -2.66
N GLU A 183 12.53 -7.04 -1.77
CA GLU A 183 13.60 -7.22 -0.80
C GLU A 183 14.95 -7.51 -1.46
N TYR A 184 14.96 -8.35 -2.50
CA TYR A 184 16.15 -8.62 -3.28
C TYR A 184 16.79 -7.34 -3.84
N ILE A 185 15.98 -6.44 -4.41
CA ILE A 185 16.43 -5.14 -4.92
C ILE A 185 17.06 -4.32 -3.79
N MET A 186 16.41 -4.26 -2.63
CA MET A 186 16.87 -3.43 -1.51
C MET A 186 18.17 -3.96 -0.89
N ARG A 187 18.35 -5.29 -0.81
CA ARG A 187 19.60 -5.91 -0.38
C ARG A 187 20.74 -5.60 -1.34
N ASN A 188 20.52 -5.78 -2.64
CA ASN A 188 21.54 -5.52 -3.66
C ASN A 188 21.85 -4.03 -3.81
N ALA A 189 20.90 -3.15 -3.52
CA ALA A 189 21.14 -1.70 -3.48
C ALA A 189 22.03 -1.29 -2.28
N GLY A 190 22.33 -2.21 -1.37
CA GLY A 190 23.23 -1.98 -0.23
C GLY A 190 22.65 -1.00 0.78
N LEU A 191 21.33 -0.98 0.97
CA LEU A 191 20.68 -0.04 1.90
C LEU A 191 21.14 -0.28 3.34
N GLU A 192 21.33 -1.52 3.79
CA GLU A 192 21.79 -1.80 5.15
C GLU A 192 23.23 -1.33 5.41
N GLU A 193 24.07 -1.40 4.38
CA GLU A 193 25.49 -1.02 4.41
C GLU A 193 25.72 0.47 4.14
N ALA A 194 24.71 1.17 3.64
CA ALA A 194 24.82 2.59 3.30
C ALA A 194 25.21 3.44 4.52
N GLN A 195 26.09 4.42 4.28
CA GLN A 195 26.51 5.40 5.29
C GLN A 195 25.39 6.40 5.65
N ALA A 196 24.45 6.62 4.71
CA ALA A 196 23.25 7.42 4.90
C ALA A 196 22.33 6.79 5.95
N ARG A 197 22.45 7.24 7.19
CA ARG A 197 21.84 6.61 8.36
C ARG A 197 21.19 7.66 9.24
N ILE A 198 19.85 7.68 9.26
CA ILE A 198 19.14 8.39 10.32
C ILE A 198 19.23 7.51 11.56
N LYS A 199 19.99 7.97 12.56
CA LYS A 199 20.09 7.31 13.85
C LYS A 199 18.85 7.62 14.67
N PHE A 200 17.92 6.68 14.71
CA PHE A 200 16.71 6.78 15.53
C PHE A 200 16.72 5.66 16.58
N SER A 201 16.78 6.04 17.86
CA SER A 201 16.77 5.10 18.99
C SER A 201 17.82 3.97 18.88
N GLY A 202 19.04 4.30 18.42
CA GLY A 202 20.13 3.35 18.25
C GLY A 202 20.04 2.45 17.02
N ARG A 203 19.00 2.61 16.18
CA ARG A 203 18.85 1.92 14.89
C ARG A 203 19.10 2.91 13.76
N ASN A 204 19.66 2.39 12.66
CA ASN A 204 19.81 3.15 11.43
C ASN A 204 18.59 2.89 10.54
N ILE A 205 17.91 3.95 10.13
CA ILE A 205 16.77 3.87 9.23
C ILE A 205 17.08 4.76 8.02
N ASN A 206 16.94 4.23 6.82
CA ASN A 206 17.07 4.97 5.57
C ASN A 206 15.95 4.66 4.59
N ASP A 207 15.06 3.72 4.92
CA ASP A 207 13.88 3.45 4.14
C ASP A 207 12.69 2.94 4.98
N LEU A 208 11.51 3.14 4.41
CA LEU A 208 10.23 2.67 4.92
C LEU A 208 9.43 2.13 3.74
N ARG A 209 8.91 0.91 3.88
CA ARG A 209 8.33 0.17 2.76
C ARG A 209 6.94 -0.35 3.11
N TYR A 210 6.01 -0.15 2.19
CA TYR A 210 4.70 -0.78 2.23
C TYR A 210 4.38 -1.33 0.85
N ALA A 211 4.70 -2.62 0.64
CA ALA A 211 4.60 -3.28 -0.65
C ALA A 211 5.50 -2.60 -1.69
N ASP A 212 4.92 -2.04 -2.76
CA ASP A 212 5.63 -1.29 -3.81
C ASP A 212 5.91 0.16 -3.45
N ASP A 213 5.15 0.75 -2.51
CA ASP A 213 5.43 2.09 -2.00
C ASP A 213 6.70 2.04 -1.15
N THR A 214 7.74 2.74 -1.61
CA THR A 214 9.03 2.84 -0.90
C THR A 214 9.34 4.30 -0.62
N THR A 215 9.63 4.62 0.63
CA THR A 215 10.11 5.94 1.04
C THR A 215 11.56 5.81 1.45
N LEU A 216 12.49 6.42 0.69
CA LEU A 216 13.88 6.57 1.10
C LEU A 216 14.04 7.85 1.92
N MET A 217 15.02 7.88 2.80
CA MET A 217 15.31 9.04 3.64
C MET A 217 16.79 9.14 4.00
N ALA A 218 17.28 10.37 4.12
CA ALA A 218 18.64 10.68 4.54
C ALA A 218 18.73 12.06 5.21
N GLU A 219 19.84 12.34 5.91
CA GLU A 219 20.13 13.66 6.50
C GLU A 219 20.80 14.62 5.48
N SER A 220 21.32 14.10 4.35
CA SER A 220 21.89 14.86 3.23
C SER A 220 21.15 14.61 1.91
N GLU A 221 21.10 15.63 1.07
CA GLU A 221 20.52 15.58 -0.27
C GLU A 221 21.33 14.63 -1.19
N GLU A 222 22.66 14.70 -1.13
CA GLU A 222 23.59 13.87 -1.90
C GLU A 222 23.45 12.40 -1.53
N GLU A 223 23.32 12.12 -0.24
CA GLU A 223 23.09 10.77 0.28
C GLU A 223 21.77 10.18 -0.25
N LEU A 224 20.67 10.93 -0.13
CA LEU A 224 19.37 10.47 -0.63
C LEU A 224 19.39 10.23 -2.14
N LYS A 225 20.07 11.09 -2.89
CA LYS A 225 20.25 10.93 -4.34
C LYS A 225 21.06 9.68 -4.68
N SER A 226 22.13 9.42 -3.94
CA SER A 226 22.93 8.20 -4.08
C SER A 226 22.10 6.94 -3.81
N LEU A 227 21.32 6.93 -2.72
CA LEU A 227 20.40 5.82 -2.41
C LEU A 227 19.39 5.57 -3.53
N LEU A 228 18.75 6.64 -4.02
CA LEU A 228 17.77 6.56 -5.10
C LEU A 228 18.38 5.98 -6.39
N MET A 229 19.59 6.41 -6.75
CA MET A 229 20.28 5.90 -7.94
C MET A 229 20.63 4.41 -7.82
N LYS A 230 21.09 3.95 -6.66
CA LYS A 230 21.36 2.53 -6.41
C LYS A 230 20.08 1.69 -6.52
N VAL A 231 18.99 2.13 -5.88
CA VAL A 231 17.69 1.45 -5.97
C VAL A 231 17.19 1.41 -7.42
N LYS A 232 17.35 2.51 -8.16
CA LYS A 232 16.97 2.58 -9.58
C LYS A 232 17.74 1.56 -10.43
N GLU A 233 19.07 1.54 -10.30
CA GLU A 233 19.93 0.64 -11.07
C GLU A 233 19.60 -0.84 -10.79
N GLU A 234 19.49 -1.22 -9.52
CA GLU A 234 19.14 -2.60 -9.13
C GLU A 234 17.72 -2.99 -9.55
N SER A 235 16.78 -2.04 -9.49
CA SER A 235 15.41 -2.26 -9.99
C SER A 235 15.40 -2.55 -11.49
N GLU A 236 16.16 -1.78 -12.27
CA GLU A 236 16.25 -1.94 -13.73
C GLU A 236 16.90 -3.28 -14.10
N LYS A 237 17.93 -3.72 -13.35
CA LYS A 237 18.55 -5.05 -13.51
C LYS A 237 17.53 -6.17 -13.39
N VAL A 238 16.52 -6.02 -12.53
CA VAL A 238 15.42 -6.97 -12.41
C VAL A 238 14.19 -6.59 -13.24
N GLY A 239 14.22 -5.55 -14.06
CA GLY A 239 13.13 -5.20 -14.98
C GLY A 239 11.97 -4.42 -14.35
N LEU A 240 12.14 -3.88 -13.14
CA LEU A 240 11.26 -2.86 -12.59
C LEU A 240 11.78 -1.46 -12.95
N LYS A 241 10.87 -0.56 -13.30
CA LYS A 241 11.19 0.83 -13.64
C LYS A 241 10.53 1.77 -12.66
N LEU A 242 11.28 2.75 -12.19
CA LEU A 242 10.75 3.84 -11.39
C LEU A 242 9.92 4.77 -12.28
N SER A 243 8.81 5.27 -11.74
CA SER A 243 8.01 6.30 -12.38
C SER A 243 8.49 7.67 -11.90
N ILE A 244 9.46 8.27 -12.60
CA ILE A 244 10.07 9.55 -12.18
C ILE A 244 9.01 10.65 -12.00
N GLN A 245 8.05 10.76 -12.91
CA GLN A 245 6.92 11.70 -12.81
C GLN A 245 6.06 11.55 -11.54
N LYS A 246 6.01 10.35 -10.97
CA LYS A 246 5.23 10.08 -9.75
C LYS A 246 6.09 10.09 -8.50
N THR A 247 7.38 9.92 -8.65
CA THR A 247 8.35 10.04 -7.58
C THR A 247 8.34 11.49 -7.08
N LYS A 248 8.29 11.67 -5.76
CA LYS A 248 8.25 13.01 -5.12
C LYS A 248 9.36 13.13 -4.11
N ILE A 249 9.89 14.33 -3.96
CA ILE A 249 10.85 14.65 -2.91
C ILE A 249 10.22 15.65 -1.94
N MET A 250 10.40 15.43 -0.65
CA MET A 250 9.96 16.34 0.40
C MET A 250 11.12 16.53 1.37
N ALA A 251 11.35 17.74 1.84
CA ALA A 251 12.47 18.05 2.72
C ALA A 251 12.04 18.97 3.86
N TYR A 252 12.58 18.70 5.04
CA TYR A 252 12.68 19.68 6.12
C TYR A 252 14.11 20.23 6.10
N GLY A 253 14.31 21.29 5.33
CA GLY A 253 15.63 21.86 5.02
C GLY A 253 15.67 22.45 3.60
N PRO A 254 16.75 23.16 3.24
CA PRO A 254 16.95 23.62 1.86
C PRO A 254 17.12 22.43 0.92
N ILE A 255 16.50 22.49 -0.26
CA ILE A 255 16.55 21.43 -1.26
C ILE A 255 16.77 22.02 -2.65
N THR A 256 17.65 21.40 -3.44
CA THR A 256 17.86 21.76 -4.84
C THR A 256 16.98 20.94 -5.79
N SER A 257 16.85 21.41 -7.04
CA SER A 257 16.09 20.69 -8.07
C SER A 257 16.85 19.45 -8.54
N TRP A 258 16.22 18.28 -8.53
CA TRP A 258 16.84 17.03 -8.99
C TRP A 258 16.45 16.71 -10.42
N GLN A 259 17.41 16.27 -11.21
CA GLN A 259 17.17 15.71 -12.54
C GLN A 259 17.66 14.26 -12.59
N ILE A 260 16.77 13.35 -13.02
CA ILE A 260 17.02 11.93 -13.21
C ILE A 260 16.52 11.56 -14.60
N ASP A 261 17.36 10.92 -15.42
CA ASP A 261 17.03 10.54 -16.81
C ASP A 261 16.47 11.69 -17.65
N ARG A 262 17.00 12.91 -17.44
CA ARG A 262 16.56 14.17 -18.05
C ARG A 262 15.18 14.68 -17.59
N GLU A 263 14.48 13.97 -16.72
CA GLU A 263 13.24 14.41 -16.08
C GLU A 263 13.52 15.07 -14.72
N ILE A 264 12.78 16.12 -14.40
CA ILE A 264 12.88 16.79 -13.09
C ILE A 264 12.00 16.03 -12.10
N VAL A 265 12.57 15.66 -10.95
CA VAL A 265 11.78 15.08 -9.85
C VAL A 265 11.05 16.20 -9.13
N GLU A 266 9.75 16.06 -8.94
CA GLU A 266 8.93 17.10 -8.32
C GLU A 266 9.20 17.18 -6.80
N THR A 267 9.56 18.37 -6.34
CA THR A 267 9.66 18.71 -4.92
C THR A 267 8.32 19.20 -4.41
N VAL A 268 7.86 18.64 -3.29
CA VAL A 268 6.54 18.92 -2.70
C VAL A 268 6.66 19.37 -1.24
N SER A 269 5.72 20.20 -0.80
CA SER A 269 5.57 20.59 0.61
C SER A 269 4.76 19.58 1.43
N ASP A 270 3.99 18.71 0.77
CA ASP A 270 3.22 17.67 1.41
C ASP A 270 3.00 16.46 0.49
N PHE A 271 2.83 15.28 1.09
CA PHE A 271 2.62 14.03 0.38
C PHE A 271 1.58 13.15 1.08
N ILE A 272 0.81 12.36 0.32
CA ILE A 272 -0.15 11.40 0.89
C ILE A 272 0.52 10.03 1.04
N LEU A 273 1.02 9.72 2.24
CA LEU A 273 1.62 8.42 2.56
C LEU A 273 0.63 7.54 3.33
N GLY A 274 0.42 6.29 2.88
CA GLY A 274 -0.47 5.35 3.58
C GLY A 274 -1.91 5.86 3.74
N GLY A 275 -2.31 6.83 2.91
CA GLY A 275 -3.60 7.52 2.97
C GLY A 275 -3.62 8.80 3.81
N SER A 276 -2.59 9.09 4.60
CA SER A 276 -2.48 10.27 5.46
C SER A 276 -1.58 11.35 4.84
N LYS A 277 -1.96 12.62 4.98
CA LYS A 277 -1.13 13.74 4.54
C LYS A 277 0.01 13.98 5.53
N ILE A 278 1.23 13.94 5.01
CA ILE A 278 2.46 14.30 5.71
C ILE A 278 2.93 15.63 5.12
N THR A 279 3.21 16.63 5.96
CA THR A 279 3.71 17.93 5.52
C THR A 279 5.19 18.06 5.89
N ALA A 280 5.96 18.82 5.10
CA ALA A 280 7.40 19.05 5.32
C ALA A 280 7.69 19.67 6.69
N ASP A 281 6.80 20.53 7.18
CA ASP A 281 6.84 21.14 8.51
C ASP A 281 6.26 20.24 9.61
N GLY A 282 5.87 19.01 9.30
CA GLY A 282 5.22 18.00 10.15
C GLY A 282 4.01 18.49 10.97
N ASP A 283 3.33 19.57 10.57
CA ASP A 283 2.12 20.02 11.25
C ASP A 283 0.90 19.13 10.92
N CYS A 284 0.46 18.37 11.92
CA CYS A 284 -0.69 17.46 11.79
C CYS A 284 -2.02 18.18 11.53
N SER A 285 -2.11 19.50 11.74
CA SER A 285 -3.35 20.27 11.56
C SER A 285 -3.92 20.15 10.14
N HIS A 286 -3.06 20.03 9.12
CA HIS A 286 -3.49 19.89 7.73
C HIS A 286 -4.17 18.53 7.47
N GLU A 287 -3.63 17.45 8.03
CA GLU A 287 -4.24 16.12 7.92
C GLU A 287 -5.53 16.02 8.73
N ILE A 288 -5.57 16.57 9.94
CA ILE A 288 -6.77 16.59 10.77
C ILE A 288 -7.91 17.29 10.01
N LYS A 289 -7.67 18.49 9.47
CA LYS A 289 -8.66 19.19 8.63
C LYS A 289 -9.11 18.34 7.44
N ARG A 290 -8.18 17.71 6.73
CA ARG A 290 -8.48 16.83 5.59
C ARG A 290 -9.39 15.66 6.01
N ARG A 291 -9.10 15.01 7.13
CA ARG A 291 -9.90 13.88 7.67
C ARG A 291 -11.30 14.30 8.06
N LEU A 292 -11.44 15.45 8.71
CA LEU A 292 -12.75 16.02 9.03
C LEU A 292 -13.55 16.34 7.75
N LEU A 293 -12.90 16.87 6.70
CA LEU A 293 -13.56 17.10 5.41
C LEU A 293 -14.01 15.80 4.73
N LEU A 294 -13.18 14.75 4.76
CA LEU A 294 -13.55 13.42 4.25
C LEU A 294 -14.73 12.85 5.03
N GLY A 295 -14.70 12.93 6.36
CA GLY A 295 -15.81 12.52 7.23
C GLY A 295 -17.10 13.30 6.92
N ARG A 296 -17.01 14.61 6.70
CA ARG A 296 -18.16 15.44 6.28
C ARG A 296 -18.74 14.96 4.96
N LYS A 297 -17.89 14.63 3.98
CA LYS A 297 -18.34 14.10 2.68
C LYS A 297 -19.12 12.80 2.84
N VAL A 298 -18.61 11.85 3.65
CA VAL A 298 -19.33 10.59 3.92
C VAL A 298 -20.64 10.84 4.63
N MET A 299 -20.65 11.70 5.65
CA MET A 299 -21.87 12.07 6.37
C MET A 299 -22.93 12.68 5.45
N THR A 300 -22.53 13.54 4.51
CA THR A 300 -23.42 14.13 3.51
C THR A 300 -23.93 13.11 2.50
N ASN A 301 -23.12 12.11 2.11
CA ASN A 301 -23.57 11.05 1.22
C ASN A 301 -24.63 10.13 1.88
N LEU A 302 -24.66 10.06 3.21
CA LEU A 302 -25.65 9.31 3.97
C LEU A 302 -26.95 10.09 4.23
N ASP A 303 -27.07 11.33 3.75
CA ASP A 303 -28.14 12.24 4.17
C ASP A 303 -29.55 11.71 3.90
N SER A 304 -29.77 11.04 2.76
CA SER A 304 -31.05 10.39 2.44
C SER A 304 -31.37 9.26 3.42
N THR A 305 -30.40 8.39 3.72
CA THR A 305 -30.52 7.29 4.68
C THR A 305 -30.78 7.81 6.10
N LEU A 306 -30.04 8.83 6.53
CA LEU A 306 -30.22 9.42 7.86
C LEU A 306 -31.57 10.14 7.99
N LYS A 307 -32.13 10.63 6.88
CA LYS A 307 -33.45 11.26 6.83
C LYS A 307 -34.62 10.29 6.66
N SER A 308 -34.41 9.05 6.24
CA SER A 308 -35.50 8.05 6.12
C SER A 308 -36.19 7.82 7.46
N ARG A 309 -37.52 7.69 7.46
CA ARG A 309 -38.32 7.33 8.65
C ARG A 309 -38.32 5.82 8.91
N ASP A 310 -37.95 5.03 7.92
CA ASP A 310 -37.97 3.56 7.95
C ASP A 310 -36.78 2.97 8.72
N ILE A 311 -35.78 3.79 9.01
CA ILE A 311 -34.57 3.38 9.73
C ILE A 311 -34.61 3.94 11.16
N THR A 312 -34.49 3.04 12.13
CA THR A 312 -34.47 3.40 13.55
C THR A 312 -33.24 4.27 13.88
N LEU A 313 -33.39 5.13 14.90
CA LEU A 313 -32.29 6.00 15.35
C LEU A 313 -31.03 5.20 15.72
N SER A 314 -31.18 4.09 16.44
CA SER A 314 -30.07 3.20 16.81
C SER A 314 -29.28 2.69 15.60
N ARG A 315 -29.98 2.28 14.52
CA ARG A 315 -29.33 1.87 13.26
C ARG A 315 -28.59 3.02 12.58
N LYS A 316 -29.15 4.23 12.60
CA LYS A 316 -28.48 5.42 12.06
C LYS A 316 -27.24 5.82 12.86
N VAL A 317 -27.31 5.75 14.20
CA VAL A 317 -26.14 5.94 15.07
C VAL A 317 -25.05 4.93 14.69
N CYS A 318 -25.42 3.65 14.52
CA CYS A 318 -24.50 2.61 14.08
C CYS A 318 -23.86 2.95 12.72
N LEU A 319 -24.65 3.37 11.72
CA LEU A 319 -24.13 3.79 10.41
C LEU A 319 -23.10 4.93 10.53
N VAL A 320 -23.37 5.96 11.34
CA VAL A 320 -22.42 7.05 11.56
C VAL A 320 -21.14 6.53 12.20
N LYS A 321 -21.24 5.71 13.25
CA LYS A 321 -20.07 5.13 13.95
C LYS A 321 -19.23 4.21 13.06
N VAL A 322 -19.85 3.50 12.11
CA VAL A 322 -19.17 2.51 11.25
C VAL A 322 -18.67 3.11 9.94
N MET A 323 -19.33 4.15 9.40
CA MET A 323 -19.00 4.71 8.09
C MET A 323 -18.26 6.05 8.17
N VAL A 324 -18.59 6.89 9.16
CA VAL A 324 -18.06 8.26 9.24
C VAL A 324 -16.83 8.31 10.13
N PHE A 325 -16.93 7.84 11.37
CA PHE A 325 -15.83 7.96 12.33
C PHE A 325 -14.56 7.20 11.94
N PRO A 326 -14.60 6.00 11.33
CA PRO A 326 -13.38 5.33 10.91
C PRO A 326 -12.60 6.12 9.85
N VAL A 327 -13.29 6.88 8.99
CA VAL A 327 -12.64 7.78 8.01
C VAL A 327 -11.91 8.93 8.70
N VAL A 328 -12.50 9.47 9.76
CA VAL A 328 -11.94 10.57 10.54
C VAL A 328 -10.80 10.10 11.42
N MET A 329 -10.95 8.97 12.10
CA MET A 329 -9.97 8.43 13.07
C MET A 329 -8.81 7.67 12.41
N TYR A 330 -8.82 7.52 11.08
CA TYR A 330 -7.72 6.83 10.41
C TYR A 330 -6.41 7.62 10.57
N GLY A 331 -5.40 6.98 11.16
CA GLY A 331 -4.09 7.59 11.41
C GLY A 331 -4.04 8.52 12.62
N CYS A 332 -5.09 8.58 13.46
CA CYS A 332 -5.10 9.54 14.58
C CYS A 332 -4.07 9.23 15.67
N GLU A 333 -3.62 7.98 15.76
CA GLU A 333 -2.55 7.56 16.66
C GLU A 333 -1.20 8.25 16.40
N SER A 334 -0.99 8.81 15.21
CA SER A 334 0.25 9.50 14.83
C SER A 334 0.14 11.02 14.89
N TRP A 335 -0.97 11.56 15.40
CA TRP A 335 -1.20 13.01 15.42
C TRP A 335 -0.67 13.66 16.69
N THR A 336 0.08 14.74 16.50
CA THR A 336 0.36 15.70 17.57
C THR A 336 -0.79 16.69 17.67
N ILE A 337 -1.69 16.46 18.65
CA ILE A 337 -2.94 17.20 18.81
C ILE A 337 -2.74 18.42 19.72
N LYS A 338 -3.01 19.61 19.17
CA LYS A 338 -3.04 20.87 19.92
C LYS A 338 -4.46 21.16 20.41
N LYS A 339 -4.62 22.02 21.42
CA LYS A 339 -5.95 22.44 21.96
C LYS A 339 -6.92 22.94 20.89
N ALA A 340 -6.41 23.64 19.87
CA ALA A 340 -7.21 24.10 18.74
C ALA A 340 -7.76 22.94 17.89
N GLU A 341 -6.99 21.86 17.73
CA GLU A 341 -7.40 20.68 16.98
C GLU A 341 -8.41 19.83 17.76
N CYS A 342 -8.24 19.68 19.09
CA CYS A 342 -9.27 19.07 19.96
C CYS A 342 -10.63 19.74 19.75
N ARG A 343 -10.68 21.07 19.85
CA ARG A 343 -11.92 21.85 19.64
C ARG A 343 -12.55 21.62 18.27
N ARG A 344 -11.74 21.41 17.22
CA ARG A 344 -12.24 21.13 15.87
C ARG A 344 -12.83 19.73 15.75
N ILE A 345 -12.19 18.74 16.37
CA ILE A 345 -12.67 17.36 16.42
C ILE A 345 -14.00 17.31 17.20
N ASP A 346 -14.06 17.94 18.37
CA ASP A 346 -15.29 18.05 19.18
C ASP A 346 -16.42 18.73 18.40
N ALA A 347 -16.10 19.83 17.70
CA ALA A 347 -17.08 20.55 16.88
C ALA A 347 -17.58 19.70 15.69
N PHE A 348 -16.74 18.85 15.11
CA PHE A 348 -17.13 17.92 14.06
C PHE A 348 -18.03 16.81 14.59
N GLU A 349 -17.68 16.20 15.73
CA GLU A 349 -18.50 15.17 16.36
C GLU A 349 -19.89 15.73 16.69
N LEU A 350 -19.94 16.90 17.32
CA LEU A 350 -21.20 17.58 17.62
C LEU A 350 -22.00 17.88 16.36
N TRP A 351 -21.34 18.29 15.27
CA TRP A 351 -21.98 18.51 13.99
C TRP A 351 -22.60 17.22 13.43
N CYS A 352 -21.91 16.07 13.53
CA CYS A 352 -22.45 14.77 13.12
C CYS A 352 -23.72 14.41 13.89
N TRP A 353 -23.69 14.51 15.22
CA TRP A 353 -24.84 14.16 16.05
C TRP A 353 -26.01 15.11 15.87
N ARG A 354 -25.76 16.42 15.80
CA ARG A 354 -26.82 17.40 15.50
C ARG A 354 -27.44 17.18 14.14
N ARG A 355 -26.64 16.85 13.12
CA ARG A 355 -27.16 16.52 11.79
C ARG A 355 -28.04 15.28 11.81
N LEU A 356 -27.62 14.22 12.51
CA LEU A 356 -28.40 12.99 12.69
C LEU A 356 -29.74 13.28 13.36
N LEU A 357 -29.73 14.05 14.44
CA LEU A 357 -30.92 14.40 15.24
C LEU A 357 -31.74 15.55 14.64
N ARG A 358 -31.31 16.13 13.51
CA ARG A 358 -31.91 17.31 12.87
C ARG A 358 -32.02 18.53 13.80
N VAL A 359 -31.08 18.67 14.71
CA VAL A 359 -31.01 19.80 15.64
C VAL A 359 -30.30 20.98 14.95
N PRO A 360 -30.95 22.15 14.82
CA PRO A 360 -30.33 23.33 14.23
C PRO A 360 -29.08 23.77 15.00
N ARG A 361 -28.12 24.40 14.32
CA ARG A 361 -26.88 24.89 14.94
C ARG A 361 -27.14 25.91 16.05
N THR A 362 -28.22 26.67 15.95
CA THR A 362 -28.65 27.71 16.91
C THR A 362 -29.29 27.15 18.18
N ALA A 363 -29.66 25.86 18.22
CA ALA A 363 -30.24 25.26 19.40
C ALA A 363 -29.17 25.04 20.50
N ARG A 364 -29.41 25.59 21.69
CA ARG A 364 -28.59 25.38 22.90
C ARG A 364 -28.96 24.05 23.56
N ARG A 365 -28.54 22.91 22.99
CA ARG A 365 -28.66 21.57 23.59
C ARG A 365 -27.28 20.98 23.90
N SER A 366 -27.14 20.38 25.08
CA SER A 366 -25.92 19.72 25.60
C SER A 366 -25.76 18.28 25.08
N ASN A 367 -24.55 17.72 25.27
CA ASN A 367 -23.95 16.62 24.50
C ASN A 367 -24.46 15.18 24.75
N SER A 368 -25.60 14.96 25.38
CA SER A 368 -26.04 13.58 25.69
C SER A 368 -27.15 13.11 24.74
N PRO A 369 -26.88 12.14 23.84
CA PRO A 369 -27.96 11.38 23.22
C PRO A 369 -28.49 10.38 24.26
N SER A 370 -29.67 10.67 24.82
CA SER A 370 -30.47 9.72 25.61
C SER A 370 -30.85 8.50 24.79
#